data_AF-A0A7W6MJW3-F1
#
_entry.id   AF-A0A7W6MJW3-F1
#
_cell.length_a   1.000
_cell.length_b   1.000
_cell.length_c   1.000
_cell.angle_alpha   90.00
_cell.angle_beta   90.00
_cell.angle_gamma   90.00
#
_symmetry.space_group_name_H-M   'P 1'
#
loop_
_entity.id
_entity.type
_entity.pdbx_description
1 polymer ?
#
loop_
_entity_poly.entity_id
_entity_poly.type
_entity_poly.pdbx_seq_one_letter_code
_entity_poly.pdbx_strand_id
1 'polypeptide(L)'
;MTSGAVPPHYFIKEPIPAIFEVCGLLSAAADAHLNGERQVADALFCQADMREIWNWINPDWEKPHLNVRNHQPEGDTQEIPKTMRDPVRHPPLHVKAAVLARDGYRCRYCGIPVIHADIRKIAHALYPDAVPWQASDPGKQHAAFQCLWLQYDHVVPHSHGGASAEENIVISCALCNFGKDRYTLRQLGLCDPRLRPPTPILWNGLECLRACALPRSRRPKASAANGNVREALEAAPPKTGNLAYSNAFFLPGSWIRGEYLYTPTIAGKERWFKIGQELIAEPATRNGINGCRLLCDPALFRRRGLSPEAFLDPEQIDGAKAVLRSP
;
A
#
# COMPACT_ATOMS: atom_id res chain seq x y z
N MET A 1 -40.10 -32.62 0.84
CA MET A 1 -38.66 -32.52 1.14
C MET A 1 -38.25 -31.09 0.82
N THR A 2 -38.22 -30.22 1.83
CA THR A 2 -37.71 -28.85 1.69
C THR A 2 -36.26 -28.94 1.27
N SER A 3 -35.91 -28.45 0.07
CA SER A 3 -34.52 -28.31 -0.35
C SER A 3 -33.84 -27.37 0.64
N GLY A 4 -33.12 -27.92 1.61
CA GLY A 4 -32.31 -27.12 2.52
C GLY A 4 -31.30 -26.37 1.66
N ALA A 5 -31.43 -25.04 1.60
CA ALA A 5 -30.46 -24.20 0.92
C ALA A 5 -29.08 -24.49 1.53
N VAL A 6 -28.13 -24.92 0.70
CA VAL A 6 -26.75 -25.15 1.14
C VAL A 6 -26.24 -23.82 1.69
N PRO A 7 -25.73 -23.79 2.95
CA PRO A 7 -25.28 -22.55 3.56
C PRO A 7 -24.14 -21.95 2.71
N PRO A 8 -24.10 -20.61 2.57
CA PRO A 8 -23.12 -19.95 1.74
C PRO A 8 -21.70 -20.19 2.29
N HIS A 9 -20.79 -20.55 1.39
CA HIS A 9 -19.43 -20.90 1.73
C HIS A 9 -18.48 -19.73 1.42
N TYR A 10 -17.91 -19.12 2.46
CA TYR A 10 -17.23 -17.83 2.36
C TYR A 10 -15.69 -17.88 2.44
N PHE A 11 -15.14 -19.01 2.89
CA PHE A 11 -13.72 -19.12 3.22
C PHE A 11 -13.14 -20.44 2.70
N ILE A 12 -11.85 -20.44 2.35
CA ILE A 12 -11.13 -21.68 2.02
C ILE A 12 -11.01 -22.55 3.28
N LYS A 13 -10.70 -21.90 4.40
CA LYS A 13 -10.52 -22.52 5.71
C LYS A 13 -11.17 -21.66 6.77
N GLU A 14 -11.87 -22.30 7.69
CA GLU A 14 -12.56 -21.63 8.79
C GLU A 14 -11.53 -20.96 9.72
N PRO A 15 -11.68 -19.66 10.05
CA PRO A 15 -10.83 -19.00 11.03
C PRO A 15 -10.89 -19.67 12.40
N ILE A 16 -9.74 -19.76 13.07
CA ILE A 16 -9.62 -20.30 14.43
C ILE A 16 -9.56 -19.19 15.49
N PRO A 17 -10.00 -19.44 16.74
CA PRO A 17 -9.96 -18.45 17.82
C PRO A 17 -8.58 -17.82 18.05
N ALA A 18 -7.51 -18.60 17.93
CA ALA A 18 -6.13 -18.14 18.09
C ALA A 18 -5.78 -16.94 17.19
N ILE A 19 -6.43 -16.78 16.03
CA ILE A 19 -6.21 -15.63 15.13
C ILE A 19 -6.58 -14.32 15.82
N PHE A 20 -7.66 -14.31 16.59
CA PHE A 20 -8.12 -13.13 17.31
C PHE A 20 -7.30 -12.87 18.58
N GLU A 21 -6.80 -13.93 19.21
CA GLU A 21 -5.85 -13.85 20.31
C GLU A 21 -4.54 -13.18 19.89
N VAL A 22 -3.94 -13.61 18.77
CA VAL A 22 -2.72 -12.96 18.26
C VAL A 22 -2.96 -11.51 17.84
N CYS A 23 -4.16 -11.14 17.39
CA CYS A 23 -4.50 -9.73 17.16
C CYS A 23 -4.44 -8.92 18.47
N GLY A 24 -4.97 -9.47 19.57
CA GLY A 24 -4.87 -8.87 20.90
C GLY A 24 -3.42 -8.70 21.36
N LEU A 25 -2.61 -9.76 21.24
CA LEU A 25 -1.19 -9.74 21.59
C LEU A 25 -0.40 -8.72 20.77
N LEU A 26 -0.61 -8.67 19.45
CA LEU A 26 0.07 -7.72 18.58
C LEU A 26 -0.34 -6.26 18.86
N SER A 27 -1.59 -6.02 19.25
CA SER A 27 -2.04 -4.68 19.68
C SER A 27 -1.35 -4.27 20.97
N ALA A 28 -1.36 -5.15 21.97
CA ALA A 28 -0.69 -4.92 23.25
C ALA A 28 0.83 -4.72 23.05
N ALA A 29 1.45 -5.45 22.12
CA ALA A 29 2.87 -5.27 21.78
C ALA A 29 3.13 -3.88 21.17
N ALA A 30 2.26 -3.42 20.28
CA ALA A 30 2.36 -2.08 19.70
C ALA A 30 2.16 -0.98 20.76
N ASP A 31 1.19 -1.13 21.65
CA ASP A 31 0.93 -0.18 22.74
C ASP A 31 2.09 -0.13 23.73
N ALA A 32 2.61 -1.29 24.16
CA ALA A 32 3.78 -1.38 25.03
C ALA A 32 5.00 -0.70 24.39
N HIS A 33 5.22 -0.87 23.08
CA HIS A 33 6.28 -0.19 22.36
C HIS A 33 6.13 1.34 22.41
N LEU A 34 4.91 1.84 22.15
CA LEU A 34 4.61 3.27 22.15
C LEU A 34 4.73 3.90 23.55
N ASN A 35 4.49 3.12 24.60
CA ASN A 35 4.69 3.53 26.00
C ASN A 35 6.16 3.42 26.47
N GLY A 36 7.08 3.00 25.60
CA GLY A 36 8.50 2.82 25.94
C GLY A 36 8.82 1.51 26.68
N GLU A 37 7.84 0.62 26.86
CA GLU A 37 7.96 -0.67 27.54
C GLU A 37 8.53 -1.73 26.59
N ARG A 38 9.77 -1.51 26.14
CA ARG A 38 10.37 -2.30 25.04
C ARG A 38 10.43 -3.80 25.32
N GLN A 39 10.74 -4.21 26.55
CA GLN A 39 10.81 -5.62 26.95
C GLN A 39 9.44 -6.29 26.95
N VAL A 40 8.39 -5.57 27.34
CA VAL A 40 7.01 -6.06 27.31
C VAL A 40 6.56 -6.27 25.87
N ALA A 41 6.83 -5.29 25.00
CA ALA A 41 6.55 -5.40 23.57
C ALA A 41 7.26 -6.60 22.92
N ASP A 42 8.55 -6.79 23.22
CA ASP A 42 9.34 -7.94 22.73
C ASP A 42 8.71 -9.29 23.14
N ALA A 43 8.37 -9.44 24.42
CA ALA A 43 7.73 -10.64 24.94
C ALA A 43 6.34 -10.89 24.32
N LEU A 44 5.56 -9.84 24.07
CA LEU A 44 4.24 -9.95 23.45
C LEU A 44 4.32 -10.29 21.95
N PHE A 45 5.29 -9.73 21.22
CA PHE A 45 5.57 -10.15 19.85
C PHE A 45 5.98 -11.63 19.81
N CYS A 46 6.90 -12.07 20.67
CA CYS A 46 7.27 -13.49 20.79
C CYS A 46 6.05 -14.39 21.07
N GLN A 47 5.16 -13.99 21.99
CA GLN A 47 3.95 -14.75 22.31
C GLN A 47 2.97 -14.83 21.14
N ALA A 48 2.90 -13.79 20.29
CA ALA A 48 2.07 -13.80 19.11
C ALA A 48 2.58 -14.75 18.01
N ASP A 49 3.83 -15.23 18.08
CA ASP A 49 4.39 -16.18 17.11
C ASP A 49 3.95 -17.63 17.39
N MET A 50 2.64 -17.88 17.26
CA MET A 50 2.03 -19.14 17.66
C MET A 50 2.17 -20.23 16.59
N ARG A 51 2.63 -21.42 16.99
CA ARG A 51 2.72 -22.61 16.12
C ARG A 51 1.35 -23.06 15.59
N GLU A 52 0.29 -22.89 16.37
CA GLU A 52 -1.07 -23.19 15.94
C GLU A 52 -1.48 -22.37 14.70
N ILE A 53 -1.13 -21.08 14.67
CA ILE A 53 -1.38 -20.19 13.53
C ILE A 53 -0.60 -20.66 12.29
N TRP A 54 0.66 -21.04 12.46
CA TRP A 54 1.46 -21.61 11.37
C TRP A 54 0.82 -22.88 10.78
N ASN A 55 0.39 -23.80 11.65
CA ASN A 55 -0.27 -25.04 11.23
C ASN A 55 -1.62 -24.77 10.54
N TRP A 56 -2.30 -23.68 10.92
CA TRP A 56 -3.53 -23.26 10.26
C TRP A 56 -3.27 -22.68 8.86
N ILE A 57 -2.24 -21.85 8.66
CA ILE A 57 -1.98 -21.23 7.34
C ILE A 57 -1.28 -22.15 6.33
N ASN A 58 -0.27 -22.90 6.77
CA ASN A 58 0.71 -23.46 5.85
C ASN A 58 0.13 -24.48 4.86
N PRO A 59 -0.72 -25.46 5.26
CA PRO A 59 -1.18 -26.51 4.36
C PRO A 59 -1.94 -25.97 3.13
N ASP A 60 -2.90 -25.08 3.36
CA ASP A 60 -3.79 -24.53 2.34
C ASP A 60 -3.10 -23.47 1.49
N TRP A 61 -2.06 -22.82 2.02
CA TRP A 61 -1.18 -21.93 1.25
C TRP A 61 -0.22 -22.73 0.38
N GLU A 62 0.48 -23.72 0.93
CA GLU A 62 1.53 -24.47 0.24
C GLU A 62 0.98 -25.36 -0.88
N LYS A 63 -0.23 -25.91 -0.70
CA LYS A 63 -0.87 -26.81 -1.65
C LYS A 63 -2.24 -26.28 -2.10
N PRO A 64 -2.30 -25.14 -2.81
CA PRO A 64 -3.56 -24.47 -3.13
C PRO A 64 -4.50 -25.30 -4.02
N HIS A 65 -3.95 -26.23 -4.80
CA HIS A 65 -4.73 -27.16 -5.63
C HIS A 65 -5.64 -28.09 -4.81
N LEU A 66 -5.31 -28.35 -3.53
CA LEU A 66 -6.15 -29.16 -2.64
C LEU A 66 -7.36 -28.39 -2.10
N ASN A 67 -7.40 -27.06 -2.27
CA ASN A 67 -8.53 -26.22 -1.88
C ASN A 67 -9.67 -26.26 -2.93
N VAL A 68 -9.41 -26.80 -4.11
CA VAL A 68 -10.37 -26.88 -5.23
C VAL A 68 -11.43 -27.93 -4.95
N ARG A 69 -12.71 -27.54 -5.01
CA ARG A 69 -13.86 -28.43 -4.79
C ARG A 69 -14.40 -29.03 -6.07
N ASN A 70 -14.35 -28.25 -7.15
CA ASN A 70 -14.73 -28.69 -8.48
C ASN A 70 -13.75 -28.11 -9.49
N HIS A 71 -13.02 -28.96 -10.22
CA HIS A 71 -12.03 -28.49 -11.19
C HIS A 71 -12.64 -27.92 -12.47
N GLN A 72 -13.85 -28.35 -12.84
CA GLN A 72 -14.54 -27.98 -14.08
C GLN A 72 -16.02 -27.68 -13.83
N PRO A 73 -16.34 -26.63 -13.06
CA PRO A 73 -17.73 -26.23 -12.86
C PRO A 73 -18.37 -25.76 -14.17
N GLU A 74 -19.61 -26.19 -14.40
CA GLU A 74 -20.37 -25.82 -15.60
C GLU A 74 -20.59 -24.30 -15.68
N GLY A 75 -20.41 -23.74 -16.88
CA GLY A 75 -20.60 -22.31 -17.15
C GLY A 75 -19.56 -21.39 -16.52
N ASP A 76 -18.43 -21.92 -16.03
CA ASP A 76 -17.33 -21.12 -15.50
C ASP A 76 -16.39 -20.61 -16.59
N THR A 77 -15.65 -19.57 -16.24
CA THR A 77 -14.62 -18.98 -17.09
C THR A 77 -13.45 -19.94 -17.32
N GLN A 78 -12.80 -19.82 -18.48
CA GLN A 78 -11.59 -20.58 -18.81
C GLN A 78 -10.35 -19.70 -18.74
N GLU A 79 -9.19 -20.32 -18.53
CA GLU A 79 -7.92 -19.61 -18.63
C GLU A 79 -7.72 -19.08 -20.05
N ILE A 80 -7.36 -17.79 -20.15
CA ILE A 80 -7.11 -17.13 -21.43
C ILE A 80 -5.60 -16.97 -21.68
N PRO A 81 -5.16 -16.99 -22.96
CA PRO A 81 -3.82 -16.62 -23.38
C PRO A 81 -3.31 -15.31 -22.76
N LYS A 82 -2.02 -15.25 -22.42
CA LYS A 82 -1.39 -14.07 -21.79
C LYS A 82 -1.59 -12.78 -22.59
N THR A 83 -1.65 -12.87 -23.92
CA THR A 83 -1.88 -11.74 -24.84
C THR A 83 -3.27 -11.13 -24.74
N MET A 84 -4.24 -11.87 -24.18
CA MET A 84 -5.62 -11.40 -23.98
C MET A 84 -5.89 -10.99 -22.52
N ARG A 85 -4.91 -11.13 -21.62
CA ARG A 85 -5.04 -10.71 -20.22
C ARG A 85 -4.81 -9.21 -20.11
N ASP A 86 -5.36 -8.61 -19.06
CA ASP A 86 -5.05 -7.23 -18.68
C ASP A 86 -3.52 -7.05 -18.62
N PRO A 87 -2.92 -6.11 -19.37
CA PRO A 87 -1.48 -5.87 -19.33
C PRO A 87 -0.99 -5.47 -17.94
N VAL A 88 -1.86 -4.90 -17.10
CA VAL A 88 -1.57 -4.57 -15.71
C VAL A 88 -1.95 -5.76 -14.83
N ARG A 89 -0.95 -6.53 -14.38
CA ARG A 89 -1.17 -7.64 -13.43
C ARG A 89 -1.26 -7.17 -11.98
N HIS A 90 -0.49 -6.16 -11.61
CA HIS A 90 -0.45 -5.67 -10.23
C HIS A 90 -1.30 -4.41 -10.09
N PRO A 91 -2.25 -4.36 -9.15
CA PRO A 91 -3.09 -3.18 -9.01
C PRO A 91 -2.24 -1.93 -8.72
N PRO A 92 -2.47 -0.82 -9.44
CA PRO A 92 -1.75 0.42 -9.23
C PRO A 92 -2.06 1.01 -7.85
N LEU A 93 -1.23 1.96 -7.40
CA LEU A 93 -1.32 2.51 -6.05
C LEU A 93 -2.68 3.14 -5.73
N HIS A 94 -3.32 3.81 -6.70
CA HIS A 94 -4.65 4.40 -6.48
C HIS A 94 -5.72 3.32 -6.28
N VAL A 95 -5.69 2.22 -7.05
CA VAL A 95 -6.59 1.08 -6.85
C VAL A 95 -6.37 0.45 -5.48
N LYS A 96 -5.11 0.25 -5.07
CA LYS A 96 -4.80 -0.26 -3.72
C LYS A 96 -5.35 0.65 -2.61
N ALA A 97 -5.19 1.96 -2.76
CA ALA A 97 -5.71 2.93 -1.80
C ALA A 97 -7.25 2.91 -1.73
N ALA A 98 -7.92 2.87 -2.88
CA ALA A 98 -9.38 2.80 -2.95
C ALA A 98 -9.93 1.49 -2.36
N VAL A 99 -9.32 0.35 -2.70
CA VAL A 99 -9.68 -0.96 -2.15
C VAL A 99 -9.46 -1.02 -0.64
N LEU A 100 -8.33 -0.49 -0.13
CA LEU A 100 -8.09 -0.42 1.31
C LEU A 100 -9.10 0.49 2.02
N ALA A 101 -9.46 1.63 1.42
CA ALA A 101 -10.49 2.52 1.96
C ALA A 101 -11.88 1.86 1.98
N ARG A 102 -12.21 1.09 0.94
CA ARG A 102 -13.48 0.36 0.81
C ARG A 102 -13.59 -0.80 1.79
N ASP A 103 -12.55 -1.63 1.87
CA ASP A 103 -12.61 -2.92 2.59
C ASP A 103 -12.05 -2.85 4.01
N GLY A 104 -11.24 -1.83 4.32
CA GLY A 104 -10.54 -1.70 5.59
C GLY A 104 -9.52 -2.82 5.81
N TYR A 105 -9.10 -3.01 7.06
CA TYR A 105 -8.13 -4.03 7.45
C TYR A 105 -8.79 -5.39 7.73
N ARG A 106 -9.73 -5.79 6.87
CA ARG A 106 -10.49 -7.02 7.01
C ARG A 106 -10.45 -7.84 5.73
N CYS A 107 -10.12 -9.13 5.85
CA CYS A 107 -10.21 -10.05 4.73
C CYS A 107 -11.65 -10.15 4.21
N ARG A 108 -11.88 -9.85 2.93
CA ARG A 108 -13.19 -9.90 2.29
C ARG A 108 -13.73 -11.31 2.06
N TYR A 109 -12.92 -12.35 2.26
CA TYR A 109 -13.33 -13.75 2.22
C TYR A 109 -13.68 -14.28 3.62
N CYS A 110 -12.67 -14.62 4.42
CA CYS A 110 -12.86 -15.25 5.73
C CYS A 110 -13.15 -14.28 6.87
N GLY A 111 -13.00 -12.96 6.66
CA GLY A 111 -13.35 -11.96 7.66
C GLY A 111 -12.32 -11.70 8.76
N ILE A 112 -11.16 -12.37 8.75
CA ILE A 112 -10.10 -12.13 9.73
C ILE A 112 -9.48 -10.73 9.55
N PRO A 113 -8.92 -10.14 10.64
CA PRO A 113 -8.14 -8.92 10.54
C PRO A 113 -6.89 -9.12 9.67
N VAL A 114 -6.38 -8.04 9.07
CA VAL A 114 -5.14 -8.06 8.30
C VAL A 114 -4.23 -6.87 8.60
N ILE A 115 -2.95 -6.99 8.25
CA ILE A 115 -1.86 -6.06 8.53
C ILE A 115 -1.09 -5.83 7.23
N HIS A 116 -0.83 -4.57 6.90
CA HIS A 116 -0.03 -4.24 5.72
C HIS A 116 1.43 -4.69 5.87
N ALA A 117 2.05 -5.17 4.80
CA ALA A 117 3.44 -5.65 4.83
C ALA A 117 4.45 -4.62 5.35
N ASP A 118 4.17 -3.33 5.18
CA ASP A 118 5.05 -2.27 5.66
C ASP A 118 5.03 -2.13 7.18
N ILE A 119 3.89 -2.41 7.84
CA ILE A 119 3.80 -2.44 9.29
C ILE A 119 4.64 -3.59 9.85
N ARG A 120 4.53 -4.77 9.24
CA ARG A 120 5.40 -5.91 9.56
C ARG A 120 6.89 -5.56 9.40
N LYS A 121 7.27 -4.87 8.33
CA LYS A 121 8.68 -4.45 8.12
C LYS A 121 9.15 -3.52 9.24
N ILE A 122 8.29 -2.65 9.74
CA ILE A 122 8.59 -1.79 10.90
C ILE A 122 8.76 -2.64 12.16
N ALA A 123 7.80 -3.53 12.45
CA ALA A 123 7.88 -4.42 13.60
C ALA A 123 9.16 -5.27 13.58
N HIS A 124 9.50 -5.89 12.44
CA HIS A 124 10.75 -6.63 12.25
C HIS A 124 12.00 -5.76 12.42
N ALA A 125 11.98 -4.50 11.96
CA ALA A 125 13.12 -3.61 12.15
C ALA A 125 13.33 -3.20 13.62
N LEU A 126 12.24 -3.08 14.39
CA LEU A 126 12.27 -2.73 15.82
C LEU A 126 12.62 -3.94 16.71
N TYR A 127 12.15 -5.12 16.32
CA TYR A 127 12.22 -6.38 17.05
C TYR A 127 12.58 -7.55 16.11
N PRO A 128 13.83 -7.61 15.60
CA PRO A 128 14.20 -8.60 14.58
C PRO A 128 14.14 -10.04 15.08
N ASP A 129 14.43 -10.27 16.37
CA ASP A 129 14.41 -11.59 17.00
C ASP A 129 12.98 -12.03 17.36
N ALA A 130 12.18 -11.13 17.92
CA ALA A 130 10.78 -11.42 18.28
C ALA A 130 9.84 -11.42 17.07
N VAL A 131 10.19 -10.72 15.99
CA VAL A 131 9.43 -10.68 14.72
C VAL A 131 10.32 -11.15 13.58
N PRO A 132 10.72 -12.43 13.54
CA PRO A 132 11.63 -12.93 12.52
C PRO A 132 10.99 -12.90 11.13
N TRP A 133 11.80 -12.62 10.10
CA TRP A 133 11.34 -12.70 8.72
C TRP A 133 12.43 -13.13 7.73
N GLN A 134 12.60 -14.44 7.57
CA GLN A 134 13.50 -14.99 6.56
C GLN A 134 12.77 -15.20 5.23
N ALA A 135 13.08 -14.39 4.23
CA ALA A 135 12.36 -14.39 2.95
C ALA A 135 12.43 -15.73 2.19
N SER A 136 13.51 -16.49 2.35
CA SER A 136 13.73 -17.79 1.69
C SER A 136 13.11 -18.98 2.43
N ASP A 137 12.64 -18.79 3.67
CA ASP A 137 12.17 -19.87 4.53
C ASP A 137 10.91 -19.41 5.29
N PRO A 138 9.70 -19.68 4.74
CA PRO A 138 8.44 -19.34 5.38
C PRO A 138 8.29 -19.92 6.79
N GLY A 139 8.93 -21.06 7.09
CA GLY A 139 8.92 -21.66 8.42
C GLY A 139 9.71 -20.87 9.46
N LYS A 140 10.52 -19.90 9.03
CA LYS A 140 11.29 -18.97 9.88
C LYS A 140 10.77 -17.53 9.80
N GLN A 141 9.50 -17.38 9.45
CA GLN A 141 8.80 -16.10 9.49
C GLN A 141 7.76 -16.12 10.60
N HIS A 142 7.55 -14.99 11.26
CA HIS A 142 6.57 -14.86 12.33
C HIS A 142 5.15 -15.23 11.85
N ALA A 143 4.55 -16.24 12.46
CA ALA A 143 3.31 -16.88 12.03
C ALA A 143 2.10 -15.93 12.03
N ALA A 144 1.91 -15.11 13.07
CA ALA A 144 0.81 -14.13 13.06
C ALA A 144 0.93 -13.11 11.93
N PHE A 145 2.12 -12.54 11.71
CA PHE A 145 2.34 -11.62 10.60
C PHE A 145 2.19 -12.27 9.22
N GLN A 146 2.45 -13.59 9.09
CA GLN A 146 2.12 -14.33 7.87
C GLN A 146 0.59 -14.49 7.71
N CYS A 147 -0.09 -14.95 8.75
CA CYS A 147 -1.55 -15.16 8.75
C CYS A 147 -2.34 -13.89 8.45
N LEU A 148 -1.97 -12.81 9.11
CA LEU A 148 -2.63 -11.52 8.99
C LEU A 148 -2.11 -10.71 7.80
N TRP A 149 -1.24 -11.25 6.93
CA TRP A 149 -0.66 -10.45 5.87
C TRP A 149 -1.73 -10.02 4.84
N LEU A 150 -1.97 -8.71 4.77
CA LEU A 150 -2.86 -8.07 3.81
C LEU A 150 -2.36 -8.27 2.37
N GLN A 151 -3.23 -8.84 1.55
CA GLN A 151 -3.08 -9.01 0.11
C GLN A 151 -4.16 -8.23 -0.65
N TYR A 152 -3.87 -7.96 -1.91
CA TYR A 152 -4.81 -7.41 -2.89
C TYR A 152 -5.12 -8.51 -3.90
N ASP A 153 -6.24 -9.21 -3.72
CA ASP A 153 -6.59 -10.40 -4.49
C ASP A 153 -7.54 -10.06 -5.64
N HIS A 154 -7.32 -10.69 -6.79
CA HIS A 154 -8.22 -10.66 -7.93
C HIS A 154 -9.37 -11.65 -7.73
N VAL A 155 -10.60 -11.16 -7.58
CA VAL A 155 -11.79 -12.00 -7.39
C VAL A 155 -12.01 -12.90 -8.61
N VAL A 156 -12.08 -12.31 -9.81
CA VAL A 156 -11.88 -13.03 -11.07
C VAL A 156 -10.37 -13.12 -11.29
N PRO A 157 -9.77 -14.33 -11.36
CA PRO A 157 -8.33 -14.48 -11.54
C PRO A 157 -7.82 -13.77 -12.80
N HIS A 158 -6.62 -13.18 -12.73
CA HIS A 158 -5.96 -12.56 -13.90
C HIS A 158 -5.79 -13.55 -15.06
N SER A 159 -5.53 -14.83 -14.78
CA SER A 159 -5.45 -15.90 -15.78
C SER A 159 -6.78 -16.17 -16.49
N HIS A 160 -7.91 -15.80 -15.89
CA HIS A 160 -9.26 -15.92 -16.43
C HIS A 160 -9.80 -14.58 -16.98
N GLY A 161 -8.91 -13.58 -17.17
CA GLY A 161 -9.27 -12.27 -17.72
C GLY A 161 -9.70 -11.22 -16.70
N GLY A 162 -9.53 -11.48 -15.40
CA GLY A 162 -9.80 -10.48 -14.37
C GLY A 162 -8.84 -9.28 -14.44
N ALA A 163 -9.41 -8.08 -14.50
CA ALA A 163 -8.66 -6.83 -14.52
C ALA A 163 -8.09 -6.46 -13.14
N SER A 164 -7.01 -5.66 -13.12
CA SER A 164 -6.45 -5.08 -11.89
C SER A 164 -7.12 -3.76 -11.49
N ALA A 165 -8.45 -3.75 -11.53
CA ALA A 165 -9.31 -2.60 -11.23
C ALA A 165 -10.04 -2.77 -9.90
N GLU A 166 -10.51 -1.67 -9.30
CA GLU A 166 -11.15 -1.67 -7.98
C GLU A 166 -12.32 -2.66 -7.87
N GLU A 167 -13.09 -2.84 -8.94
CA GLU A 167 -14.28 -3.71 -9.02
C GLU A 167 -13.93 -5.20 -8.97
N ASN A 168 -12.67 -5.55 -9.25
CA ASN A 168 -12.19 -6.93 -9.27
C ASN A 168 -11.14 -7.22 -8.18
N ILE A 169 -10.61 -6.20 -7.52
CA ILE A 169 -9.63 -6.36 -6.44
C ILE A 169 -10.32 -6.22 -5.08
N VAL A 170 -9.98 -7.11 -4.15
CA VAL A 170 -10.44 -7.06 -2.75
C VAL A 170 -9.27 -7.18 -1.77
N ILE A 171 -9.45 -6.67 -0.55
CA ILE A 171 -8.55 -7.01 0.56
C ILE A 171 -8.75 -8.47 0.96
N SER A 172 -7.66 -9.21 1.09
CA SER A 172 -7.66 -10.60 1.58
C SER A 172 -6.49 -10.86 2.52
N CYS A 173 -6.56 -11.93 3.32
CA CYS A 173 -5.41 -12.44 4.05
C CYS A 173 -4.54 -13.33 3.14
N ALA A 174 -3.31 -13.64 3.57
CA ALA A 174 -2.39 -14.47 2.81
C ALA A 174 -2.97 -15.85 2.48
N LEU A 175 -3.59 -16.55 3.45
CA LEU A 175 -4.20 -17.86 3.19
C LEU A 175 -5.24 -17.76 2.08
N CYS A 176 -6.18 -16.81 2.14
CA CYS A 176 -7.22 -16.70 1.13
C CYS A 176 -6.66 -16.33 -0.26
N ASN A 177 -5.69 -15.42 -0.35
CA ASN A 177 -5.09 -15.04 -1.63
C ASN A 177 -4.26 -16.18 -2.24
N PHE A 178 -3.28 -16.70 -1.50
CA PHE A 178 -2.37 -17.72 -2.01
C PHE A 178 -3.03 -19.09 -2.10
N GLY A 179 -3.95 -19.41 -1.19
CA GLY A 179 -4.76 -20.62 -1.24
C GLY A 179 -5.78 -20.62 -2.38
N LYS A 180 -6.25 -19.44 -2.81
CA LYS A 180 -7.08 -19.30 -4.02
C LYS A 180 -6.25 -19.45 -5.29
N ASP A 181 -5.01 -18.97 -5.28
CA ASP A 181 -4.09 -19.00 -6.43
C ASP A 181 -4.79 -18.49 -7.71
N ARG A 182 -4.77 -19.28 -8.79
CA ARG A 182 -5.38 -18.96 -10.08
C ARG A 182 -6.83 -19.44 -10.20
N TYR A 183 -7.37 -20.09 -9.18
CA TYR A 183 -8.68 -20.72 -9.24
C TYR A 183 -9.82 -19.70 -9.11
N THR A 184 -10.92 -19.97 -9.80
CA THR A 184 -12.13 -19.18 -9.73
C THR A 184 -12.86 -19.45 -8.42
N LEU A 185 -13.78 -18.55 -8.05
CA LEU A 185 -14.65 -18.77 -6.90
C LEU A 185 -15.54 -20.01 -7.08
N ARG A 186 -16.00 -20.30 -8.31
CA ARG A 186 -16.80 -21.49 -8.59
C ARG A 186 -16.00 -22.77 -8.36
N GLN A 187 -14.73 -22.79 -8.78
CA GLN A 187 -13.84 -23.93 -8.55
C GLN A 187 -13.61 -24.19 -7.06
N LEU A 188 -13.51 -23.14 -6.26
CA LEU A 188 -13.34 -23.21 -4.80
C LEU A 188 -14.67 -23.38 -4.04
N GLY A 189 -15.81 -23.28 -4.74
CA GLY A 189 -17.13 -23.22 -4.14
C GLY A 189 -17.29 -22.05 -3.17
N LEU A 190 -16.70 -20.90 -3.46
CA LEU A 190 -16.77 -19.68 -2.65
C LEU A 190 -17.85 -18.73 -3.17
N CYS A 191 -18.54 -18.06 -2.27
CA CYS A 191 -19.40 -16.94 -2.62
C CYS A 191 -18.58 -15.71 -3.02
N ASP A 192 -19.10 -14.91 -3.96
CA ASP A 192 -18.44 -13.67 -4.39
C ASP A 192 -18.43 -12.64 -3.25
N PRO A 193 -17.23 -12.26 -2.76
CA PRO A 193 -17.13 -11.35 -1.62
C PRO A 193 -17.58 -9.93 -1.95
N ARG A 194 -17.72 -9.57 -3.24
CA ARG A 194 -18.15 -8.24 -3.70
C ARG A 194 -19.67 -8.06 -3.62
N LEU A 195 -20.43 -9.15 -3.59
CA LEU A 195 -21.90 -9.12 -3.50
C LEU A 195 -22.43 -8.78 -2.11
N ARG A 196 -21.53 -8.61 -1.13
CA ARG A 196 -21.87 -8.20 0.24
C ARG A 196 -21.22 -6.84 0.56
N PRO A 197 -21.85 -6.01 1.41
CA PRO A 197 -21.23 -4.75 1.82
C PRO A 197 -19.93 -4.99 2.60
N PRO A 198 -18.94 -4.10 2.50
CA PRO A 198 -17.81 -4.08 3.42
C PRO A 198 -18.31 -4.00 4.87
N THR A 199 -17.69 -4.78 5.75
CA THR A 199 -18.00 -4.75 7.19
C THR A 199 -16.89 -4.03 7.93
N PRO A 200 -17.16 -2.89 8.57
CA PRO A 200 -16.15 -2.23 9.38
C PRO A 200 -15.77 -3.10 10.58
N ILE A 201 -14.50 -3.04 10.98
CA ILE A 201 -13.97 -3.65 12.21
C ILE A 201 -13.17 -2.61 12.97
N LEU A 202 -13.08 -2.75 14.29
CA LEU A 202 -12.30 -1.84 15.15
C LEU A 202 -10.79 -1.92 14.88
N TRP A 203 -10.34 -3.02 14.30
CA TRP A 203 -8.95 -3.24 13.94
C TRP A 203 -8.49 -2.34 12.79
N ASN A 204 -7.42 -1.57 13.01
CA ASN A 204 -6.87 -0.63 12.02
C ASN A 204 -5.57 -1.11 11.36
N GLY A 205 -5.13 -2.36 11.57
CA GLY A 205 -3.91 -2.87 10.96
C GLY A 205 -2.61 -2.51 11.68
N LEU A 206 -2.67 -2.10 12.96
CA LEU A 206 -1.52 -1.63 13.76
C LEU A 206 -0.85 -0.40 13.14
N GLU A 207 -1.64 0.47 12.51
CA GLU A 207 -1.15 1.67 11.83
C GLU A 207 -0.42 2.64 12.76
N CYS A 208 -0.62 2.54 14.08
CA CYS A 208 0.12 3.29 15.09
C CYS A 208 1.65 3.07 14.99
N LEU A 209 2.11 1.88 14.57
CA LEU A 209 3.53 1.59 14.39
C LEU A 209 4.19 2.40 13.26
N ARG A 210 3.43 3.03 12.35
CA ARG A 210 4.02 3.90 11.31
C ARG A 210 4.76 5.09 11.89
N ALA A 211 4.38 5.57 13.07
CA ALA A 211 5.09 6.63 13.76
C ALA A 211 6.54 6.23 14.14
N CYS A 212 6.80 4.93 14.25
CA CYS A 212 8.08 4.36 14.63
C CYS A 212 8.93 3.92 13.42
N ALA A 213 8.48 4.25 12.20
CA ALA A 213 9.22 3.89 10.99
C ALA A 213 10.59 4.59 10.99
N LEU A 214 11.67 3.79 11.01
CA LEU A 214 13.02 4.32 10.90
C LEU A 214 13.17 5.12 9.59
N PRO A 215 13.84 6.28 9.61
CA PRO A 215 14.17 7.02 8.39
C PRO A 215 14.95 6.10 7.46
N ARG A 216 14.44 5.87 6.24
CA ARG A 216 15.17 5.09 5.24
C ARG A 216 16.46 5.85 4.90
N SER A 217 17.62 5.31 5.27
CA SER A 217 18.87 5.77 4.67
C SER A 217 18.78 5.45 3.17
N ARG A 218 18.75 6.50 2.35
CA ARG A 218 18.85 6.32 0.89
C ARG A 218 20.25 5.79 0.62
N ARG A 219 20.39 4.48 0.41
CA ARG A 219 21.51 4.00 -0.42
C ARG A 219 21.29 4.59 -1.82
N PRO A 220 22.26 5.33 -2.39
CA PRO A 220 22.21 5.71 -3.78
C PRO A 220 21.99 4.45 -4.61
N LYS A 221 21.04 4.48 -5.56
CA LYS A 221 20.95 3.43 -6.58
C LYS A 221 22.30 3.40 -7.29
N ALA A 222 23.06 2.32 -7.13
CA ALA A 222 24.12 2.01 -8.06
C ALA A 222 23.46 1.87 -9.43
N SER A 223 23.73 2.83 -10.32
CA SER A 223 23.37 2.72 -11.72
C SER A 223 24.06 1.49 -12.27
N ALA A 224 23.27 0.54 -12.78
CA ALA A 224 23.80 -0.50 -13.65
C ALA A 224 24.30 0.19 -14.93
N ALA A 225 25.59 0.54 -14.94
CA ALA A 225 26.33 0.93 -16.12
C ALA A 225 27.20 -0.27 -16.49
N ASN A 226 26.77 -1.02 -17.51
CA ASN A 226 27.69 -1.83 -18.28
C ASN A 226 28.63 -0.87 -19.00
N GLY A 227 29.94 -1.10 -18.82
CA GLY A 227 30.98 -0.15 -19.18
C GLY A 227 31.13 0.12 -20.68
N ASN A 228 31.67 1.29 -20.99
CA ASN A 228 32.98 1.36 -21.60
C ASN A 228 33.62 2.71 -21.27
N VAL A 229 34.84 2.66 -20.75
CA VAL A 229 35.70 3.80 -20.47
C VAL A 229 36.40 4.16 -21.78
N ARG A 230 36.00 5.26 -22.41
CA ARG A 230 36.90 6.22 -23.10
C ARG A 230 36.09 7.37 -23.69
N GLU A 231 36.66 8.56 -23.52
CA GLU A 231 36.37 9.82 -24.23
C GLU A 231 35.06 10.54 -23.90
N ALA A 232 35.14 11.49 -22.96
CA ALA A 232 34.70 12.88 -23.14
C ALA A 232 34.96 13.65 -21.83
N LEU A 233 36.24 13.90 -21.54
CA LEU A 233 36.62 15.06 -20.75
C LEU A 233 36.54 16.25 -21.69
N GLU A 234 35.47 17.05 -21.61
CA GLU A 234 35.53 18.51 -21.76
C GLU A 234 34.16 19.18 -21.55
N ALA A 235 34.20 20.20 -20.69
CA ALA A 235 33.26 21.31 -20.52
C ALA A 235 31.83 21.05 -19.97
N ALA A 236 31.68 21.15 -18.65
CA ALA A 236 30.53 21.83 -18.06
C ALA A 236 30.94 22.54 -16.73
N PRO A 237 30.61 23.83 -16.55
CA PRO A 237 31.11 24.66 -15.44
C PRO A 237 30.44 24.31 -14.09
N PRO A 238 31.04 24.69 -12.95
CA PRO A 238 30.49 24.37 -11.64
C PRO A 238 29.21 25.17 -11.42
N LYS A 239 28.06 24.49 -11.27
CA LYS A 239 26.82 25.15 -10.82
C LYS A 239 26.79 25.19 -9.29
N THR A 240 27.35 26.26 -8.76
CA THR A 240 26.97 26.87 -7.47
C THR A 240 25.59 27.54 -7.62
N GLY A 241 24.73 27.43 -6.58
CA GLY A 241 23.54 28.28 -6.40
C GLY A 241 22.21 27.54 -6.20
N ASN A 242 21.66 27.62 -4.98
CA ASN A 242 20.30 27.24 -4.60
C ASN A 242 19.25 27.89 -5.54
N LEU A 243 18.60 27.11 -6.40
CA LEU A 243 17.59 27.61 -7.37
C LEU A 243 16.17 27.08 -7.12
N ALA A 244 15.90 26.45 -5.97
CA ALA A 244 14.62 25.80 -5.71
C ALA A 244 13.42 26.76 -5.54
N TYR A 245 13.62 28.08 -5.50
CA TYR A 245 12.57 29.06 -5.19
C TYR A 245 12.43 30.15 -6.27
N SER A 246 12.55 29.79 -7.55
CA SER A 246 12.58 30.78 -8.64
C SER A 246 11.20 31.33 -9.03
N ASN A 247 10.11 30.61 -8.76
CA ASN A 247 8.76 31.01 -9.17
C ASN A 247 7.70 30.57 -8.16
N ALA A 248 6.63 31.35 -8.07
CA ALA A 248 5.44 31.04 -7.28
C ALA A 248 4.28 30.59 -8.17
N PHE A 249 3.57 29.56 -7.72
CA PHE A 249 2.41 29.00 -8.41
C PHE A 249 1.25 28.83 -7.44
N PHE A 250 0.02 28.97 -7.92
CA PHE A 250 -1.18 28.66 -7.16
C PHE A 250 -1.94 27.52 -7.83
N LEU A 251 -2.24 26.46 -7.07
CA LEU A 251 -3.01 25.32 -7.52
C LEU A 251 -4.40 25.33 -6.87
N PRO A 252 -5.46 25.74 -7.59
CA PRO A 252 -6.82 25.78 -7.07
C PRO A 252 -7.31 24.39 -6.62
N GLY A 253 -7.98 24.35 -5.47
CA GLY A 253 -8.54 23.14 -4.86
C GLY A 253 -7.51 22.12 -4.37
N SER A 254 -6.21 22.43 -4.42
CA SER A 254 -5.17 21.53 -3.93
C SER A 254 -5.09 21.51 -2.40
N TRP A 255 -4.65 20.39 -1.83
CA TRP A 255 -4.53 20.18 -0.40
C TRP A 255 -3.25 19.43 -0.04
N ILE A 256 -2.78 19.62 1.19
CA ILE A 256 -1.58 18.96 1.71
C ILE A 256 -1.99 17.81 2.62
N ARG A 257 -1.35 16.66 2.45
CA ARG A 257 -1.46 15.52 3.36
C ARG A 257 -0.09 14.87 3.55
N GLY A 258 0.50 15.06 4.73
CA GLY A 258 1.86 14.62 5.02
C GLY A 258 2.88 15.40 4.18
N GLU A 259 3.86 14.71 3.59
CA GLU A 259 4.90 15.32 2.74
C GLU A 259 4.45 15.56 1.29
N TYR A 260 3.16 15.50 0.99
CA TYR A 260 2.65 15.60 -0.38
C TYR A 260 1.53 16.62 -0.50
N LEU A 261 1.59 17.37 -1.59
CA LEU A 261 0.50 18.19 -2.09
C LEU A 261 -0.25 17.40 -3.16
N TYR A 262 -1.56 17.38 -3.09
CA TYR A 262 -2.47 16.74 -4.04
C TYR A 262 -3.26 17.80 -4.78
N THR A 263 -3.52 17.59 -6.07
CA THR A 263 -4.40 18.45 -6.86
C THR A 263 -5.73 17.76 -7.09
N PRO A 264 -6.82 18.52 -7.30
CA PRO A 264 -7.98 18.02 -8.02
C PRO A 264 -7.57 17.49 -9.40
N THR A 265 -8.47 16.78 -10.05
CA THR A 265 -8.25 16.27 -11.40
C THR A 265 -8.03 17.44 -12.37
N ILE A 266 -6.81 17.57 -12.91
CA ILE A 266 -6.47 18.56 -13.94
C ILE A 266 -6.38 17.83 -15.28
N ALA A 267 -7.19 18.25 -16.26
CA ALA A 267 -7.28 17.59 -17.57
C ALA A 267 -7.51 16.07 -17.46
N GLY A 268 -8.45 15.67 -16.61
CA GLY A 268 -8.84 14.26 -16.44
C GLY A 268 -7.84 13.39 -15.69
N LYS A 269 -6.78 13.97 -15.09
CA LYS A 269 -5.79 13.19 -14.36
C LYS A 269 -5.39 13.83 -13.02
N GLU A 270 -5.29 13.02 -11.98
CA GLU A 270 -4.80 13.44 -10.67
C GLU A 270 -3.29 13.67 -10.68
N ARG A 271 -2.82 14.60 -9.85
CA ARG A 271 -1.39 14.90 -9.68
C ARG A 271 -1.05 15.10 -8.21
N TRP A 272 0.20 14.81 -7.88
CA TRP A 272 0.76 15.14 -6.58
C TRP A 272 2.21 15.59 -6.69
N PHE A 273 2.61 16.41 -5.74
CA PHE A 273 3.94 16.99 -5.61
C PHE A 273 4.50 16.60 -4.26
N LYS A 274 5.76 16.16 -4.25
CA LYS A 274 6.46 15.91 -2.99
C LYS A 274 6.96 17.26 -2.47
N ILE A 275 6.57 17.61 -1.25
CA ILE A 275 7.05 18.78 -0.52
C ILE A 275 8.43 18.44 0.05
N GLY A 276 9.39 19.36 -0.09
CA GLY A 276 10.76 19.17 0.36
C GLY A 276 11.72 20.20 -0.24
N GLN A 277 13.00 19.85 -0.36
CA GLN A 277 14.06 20.78 -0.79
C GLN A 277 13.82 21.44 -2.16
N GLU A 278 13.08 20.80 -3.06
CA GLU A 278 12.80 21.30 -4.41
C GLU A 278 11.44 22.00 -4.55
N LEU A 279 10.59 21.94 -3.52
CA LEU A 279 9.22 22.45 -3.57
C LEU A 279 8.68 22.70 -2.16
N ILE A 280 8.40 23.96 -1.85
CA ILE A 280 7.60 24.35 -0.69
C ILE A 280 6.14 24.47 -1.13
N ALA A 281 5.21 24.02 -0.30
CA ALA A 281 3.79 24.22 -0.51
C ALA A 281 3.11 24.67 0.78
N GLU A 282 2.26 25.68 0.68
CA GLU A 282 1.51 26.26 1.79
C GLU A 282 0.04 26.44 1.40
N PRO A 283 -0.93 26.20 2.30
CA PRO A 283 -2.33 26.50 2.02
C PRO A 283 -2.52 27.99 1.70
N ALA A 284 -3.29 28.30 0.67
CA ALA A 284 -3.55 29.67 0.24
C ALA A 284 -4.96 29.81 -0.32
N THR A 285 -5.48 31.04 -0.32
CA THR A 285 -6.75 31.38 -0.95
C THR A 285 -6.51 32.48 -1.98
N ARG A 286 -7.02 32.30 -3.20
CA ARG A 286 -6.97 33.30 -4.27
C ARG A 286 -8.36 33.51 -4.82
N ASN A 287 -8.84 34.76 -4.82
CA ASN A 287 -10.17 35.13 -5.34
C ASN A 287 -11.31 34.25 -4.76
N GLY A 288 -11.24 33.91 -3.46
CA GLY A 288 -12.23 33.07 -2.78
C GLY A 288 -12.10 31.56 -3.04
N ILE A 289 -11.10 31.12 -3.81
CA ILE A 289 -10.84 29.70 -4.09
C ILE A 289 -9.70 29.21 -3.19
N ASN A 290 -9.99 28.19 -2.37
CA ASN A 290 -8.99 27.53 -1.54
C ASN A 290 -8.08 26.66 -2.39
N GLY A 291 -6.80 26.59 -2.04
CA GLY A 291 -5.82 25.75 -2.70
C GLY A 291 -4.49 25.81 -1.95
N CYS A 292 -3.39 25.60 -2.66
CA CYS A 292 -2.05 25.73 -2.12
C CYS A 292 -1.18 26.56 -3.05
N ARG A 293 -0.31 27.39 -2.45
CA ARG A 293 0.74 28.14 -3.10
C ARG A 293 2.04 27.33 -3.07
N LEU A 294 2.72 27.21 -4.20
CA LEU A 294 3.94 26.44 -4.37
C LEU A 294 5.10 27.36 -4.75
N LEU A 295 6.25 27.16 -4.12
CA LEU A 295 7.53 27.75 -4.53
C LEU A 295 8.44 26.65 -5.04
N CYS A 296 8.67 26.62 -6.35
CA CYS A 296 9.48 25.58 -6.99
C CYS A 296 10.01 25.97 -8.39
N ASP A 297 10.88 25.13 -8.94
CA ASP A 297 11.27 25.22 -10.36
C ASP A 297 10.09 24.83 -11.29
N PRO A 298 9.77 25.62 -12.33
CA PRO A 298 8.70 25.31 -13.30
C PRO A 298 8.81 23.92 -13.94
N ALA A 299 10.01 23.35 -14.04
CA ALA A 299 10.22 22.00 -14.57
C ALA A 299 9.44 20.92 -13.79
N LEU A 300 9.11 21.13 -12.51
CA LEU A 300 8.32 20.17 -11.74
C LEU A 300 6.87 20.02 -12.24
N PHE A 301 6.29 21.09 -12.78
CA PHE A 301 4.98 21.07 -13.43
C PHE A 301 5.06 20.37 -14.80
N ARG A 302 6.10 20.70 -15.60
CA ARG A 302 6.30 20.10 -16.93
C ARG A 302 6.50 18.58 -16.86
N ARG A 303 7.27 18.09 -15.88
CA ARG A 303 7.43 16.64 -15.60
C ARG A 303 6.11 15.92 -15.30
N ARG A 304 5.08 16.67 -14.90
CA ARG A 304 3.72 16.18 -14.59
C ARG A 304 2.73 16.49 -15.71
N GLY A 305 3.21 16.95 -16.86
CA GLY A 305 2.37 17.31 -18.00
C GLY A 305 1.45 18.50 -17.71
N LEU A 306 1.86 19.39 -16.81
CA LEU A 306 1.17 20.66 -16.54
C LEU A 306 1.97 21.80 -17.16
N SER A 307 1.28 22.79 -17.73
CA SER A 307 1.89 24.07 -18.15
C SER A 307 2.04 24.96 -16.91
N PRO A 308 3.28 25.26 -16.45
CA PRO A 308 3.49 26.12 -15.29
C PRO A 308 2.86 27.50 -15.45
N GLU A 309 2.83 28.00 -16.69
CA GLU A 309 2.35 29.33 -17.05
C GLU A 309 0.85 29.50 -16.72
N ALA A 310 0.08 28.40 -16.75
CA ALA A 310 -1.33 28.38 -16.37
C ALA A 310 -1.58 28.51 -14.86
N PHE A 311 -0.54 28.37 -14.02
CA PHE A 311 -0.64 28.36 -12.56
C PHE A 311 0.24 29.41 -11.91
N LEU A 312 0.87 30.31 -12.66
CA LEU A 312 1.69 31.37 -12.09
C LEU A 312 0.86 32.18 -11.07
N ASP A 313 1.39 32.33 -9.86
CA ASP A 313 0.78 33.15 -8.82
C ASP A 313 1.34 34.58 -8.97
N PRO A 314 0.56 35.55 -9.47
CA PRO A 314 1.07 36.89 -9.75
C PRO A 314 1.42 37.70 -8.49
N GLU A 315 1.05 37.22 -7.29
CA GLU A 315 1.48 37.83 -6.03
C GLU A 315 2.89 37.38 -5.62
N GLN A 316 3.92 38.01 -6.20
CA GLN A 316 5.20 38.24 -5.52
C GLN A 316 6.00 39.45 -6.08
N ILE A 317 5.58 40.66 -5.73
CA ILE A 317 6.49 41.78 -5.44
C ILE A 317 5.91 42.53 -4.25
N ASP A 318 6.16 42.05 -3.03
CA ASP A 318 6.46 42.89 -1.86
C ASP A 318 6.63 42.01 -0.62
N GLY A 319 7.85 41.97 -0.09
CA GLY A 319 8.15 41.25 1.16
C GLY A 319 9.62 40.90 1.34
N ALA A 320 10.37 40.68 0.25
CA ALA A 320 11.80 40.35 0.31
C ALA A 320 12.74 41.56 0.19
N LYS A 321 12.33 42.75 0.67
CA LYS A 321 13.18 43.97 0.70
C LYS A 321 13.36 44.62 2.07
N ALA A 322 12.86 44.03 3.17
CA ALA A 322 12.91 44.67 4.49
C ALA A 322 13.87 44.03 5.52
N VAL A 323 14.81 43.18 5.10
CA VAL A 323 15.89 42.72 5.99
C VAL A 323 17.19 42.73 5.20
N LEU A 324 17.82 43.90 5.08
CA LEU A 324 19.25 44.16 4.79
C LEU A 324 19.46 45.66 4.49
N ARG A 325 19.14 46.52 5.46
CA ARG A 325 19.60 47.91 5.69
C ARG A 325 19.37 48.12 7.20
N SER A 326 20.29 48.46 8.09
CA SER A 326 21.62 49.09 8.14
C SER A 326 22.17 48.83 9.57
N PRO A 327 23.38 49.26 9.97
CA PRO A 327 24.46 49.95 9.23
C PRO A 327 25.60 49.04 8.79
#